data_AF-A0A842MDI7-F1
#
_entry.id   AF-A0A842MDI7-F1
#
_cell.length_a   1.000
_cell.length_b   1.000
_cell.length_c   1.000
_cell.angle_alpha   90.00
_cell.angle_beta   90.00
_cell.angle_gamma   90.00
#
_symmetry.space_group_name_H-M   'P 1'
#
loop_
_entity.id
_entity.type
_entity.pdbx_description
1 polymer ?
#
loop_
_entity_poly.entity_id
_entity_poly.type
_entity_poly.pdbx_seq_one_letter_code
_entity_poly.pdbx_strand_id
1 'polypeptide(L)' 'MKDLVKNDMMAQNYGMELVESKPGSCMIKMGVRMDMLNAYGATHGSVIYAPADVAFAATCNSGRSLSRWQ' A
#
# COMPACT_ATOMS: atom_id res chain seq x y z
N MET A 1 11.88 2.19 -1.71
CA MET A 1 10.54 2.73 -1.38
C MET A 1 9.61 2.73 -2.57
N LYS A 2 9.88 3.54 -3.60
CA LYS A 2 9.17 3.45 -4.89
C LYS A 2 9.15 2.03 -5.42
N ASP A 3 10.26 1.30 -5.29
CA ASP A 3 10.36 -0.09 -5.74
C ASP A 3 9.52 -1.09 -4.93
N LEU A 4 9.25 -0.83 -3.63
CA LEU A 4 8.41 -1.72 -2.82
C LEU A 4 6.97 -1.64 -3.30
N VAL A 5 6.41 -0.43 -3.39
CA VAL A 5 5.04 -0.22 -3.88
C VAL A 5 4.94 -0.60 -5.36
N LYS A 6 5.97 -0.32 -6.16
CA LYS A 6 6.00 -0.69 -7.58
C LYS A 6 6.05 -2.20 -7.82
N ASN A 7 6.67 -2.98 -6.94
CA ASN A 7 6.77 -4.44 -7.09
C ASN A 7 5.68 -5.20 -6.34
N ASP A 8 4.85 -4.50 -5.56
CA ASP A 8 3.71 -5.10 -4.86
C ASP A 8 2.52 -5.24 -5.82
N MET A 9 2.17 -6.49 -6.15
CA MET A 9 1.07 -6.80 -7.08
C MET A 9 -0.29 -6.35 -6.55
N MET A 10 -0.50 -6.35 -5.24
CA MET A 10 -1.76 -5.92 -4.64
C MET A 10 -1.87 -4.39 -4.71
N ALA A 11 -0.77 -3.68 -4.42
CA ALA A 11 -0.69 -2.24 -4.61
C ALA A 11 -0.99 -1.83 -6.06
N GLN A 12 -0.46 -2.57 -7.05
CA GLN A 12 -0.79 -2.36 -8.46
C GLN A 12 -2.28 -2.61 -8.76
N ASN A 13 -2.82 -3.75 -8.33
CA ASN A 13 -4.22 -4.13 -8.59
C ASN A 13 -5.22 -3.13 -7.98
N TYR A 14 -4.85 -2.52 -6.86
CA TYR A 14 -5.70 -1.55 -6.16
C TYR A 14 -5.45 -0.12 -6.62
N GLY A 15 -4.46 0.11 -7.51
CA GLY A 15 -4.11 1.45 -7.98
C GLY A 15 -3.57 2.33 -6.84
N MET A 16 -2.73 1.75 -5.98
CA MET A 16 -2.10 2.49 -4.89
C MET A 16 -0.94 3.34 -5.40
N GLU A 17 -0.85 4.56 -4.88
CA GLU A 17 0.18 5.53 -5.22
C GLU A 17 0.92 5.99 -3.97
N LEU A 18 2.25 5.95 -4.02
CA LEU A 18 3.10 6.56 -2.99
C LEU A 18 3.10 8.07 -3.18
N VAL A 19 2.43 8.79 -2.29
CA VAL A 19 2.35 10.26 -2.33
C VAL A 19 3.55 10.90 -1.64
N GLU A 20 3.95 10.35 -0.50
CA GLU A 20 5.06 10.87 0.29
C GLU A 20 5.82 9.74 0.99
N SER A 21 7.15 9.89 1.09
CA SER A 21 8.02 9.00 1.85
C SER A 21 9.09 9.83 2.54
N LYS A 22 9.09 9.78 3.87
CA LYS A 22 10.07 10.44 4.75
C LYS A 22 10.62 9.40 5.75
N PRO A 23 11.80 9.63 6.35
CA PRO A 23 12.26 8.78 7.45
C PRO A 23 11.19 8.66 8.54
N GLY A 24 10.71 7.43 8.80
CA GLY A 24 9.68 7.17 9.80
C GLY A 24 8.24 7.51 9.39
N SER A 25 7.97 7.91 8.15
CA SER A 25 6.60 8.16 7.68
C SER A 25 6.41 7.90 6.18
N CYS A 26 5.23 7.40 5.82
CA CYS A 26 4.83 7.11 4.45
C CYS A 26 3.35 7.47 4.25
N MET A 27 3.01 8.02 3.10
CA MET A 27 1.63 8.29 2.72
C MET A 27 1.31 7.61 1.39
N ILE A 28 0.26 6.77 1.42
CA ILE A 28 -0.27 6.08 0.26
C ILE A 28 -1.68 6.57 -0.02
N LYS A 29 -1.99 6.76 -1.30
CA LYS A 29 -3.32 7.07 -1.80
C LYS A 29 -3.84 5.90 -2.62
N MET A 30 -5.15 5.64 -2.53
CA MET A 30 -5.81 4.58 -3.28
C MET A 30 -7.24 5.02 -3.62
N GLY A 31 -7.65 4.83 -4.87
CA GLY A 31 -9.03 5.06 -5.29
C GLY A 31 -9.92 3.87 -4.93
N VAL A 32 -11.08 4.12 -4.32
CA VAL A 32 -12.07 3.07 -4.02
C VAL A 32 -12.95 2.85 -5.25
N ARG A 33 -13.09 1.58 -5.65
CA ARG A 33 -13.95 1.14 -6.76
C ARG A 33 -15.19 0.43 -6.26
N MET A 34 -16.16 0.21 -7.14
CA MET A 34 -17.42 -0.46 -6.79
C MET A 34 -17.22 -1.91 -6.30
N ASP A 35 -16.25 -2.64 -6.84
CA ASP A 35 -15.91 -4.01 -6.44
C ASP A 35 -15.20 -4.09 -5.07
N MET A 36 -14.87 -2.95 -4.47
CA MET A 36 -14.20 -2.83 -3.18
C MET A 36 -15.16 -2.51 -2.02
N LEU A 37 -16.46 -2.40 -2.30
CA LEU A 37 -17.46 -2.10 -1.30
C LEU A 37 -17.94 -3.38 -0.58
N ASN A 38 -18.33 -3.24 0.67
CA ASN A 38 -18.98 -4.29 1.44
C ASN A 38 -20.49 -4.37 1.11
N ALA A 39 -21.20 -5.29 1.77
CA ALA A 39 -22.65 -5.49 1.56
C ALA A 39 -23.53 -4.25 1.86
N TYR A 40 -22.98 -3.24 2.54
CA TYR A 40 -23.64 -1.98 2.86
C TYR A 40 -23.22 -0.82 1.94
N GLY A 41 -22.40 -1.07 0.91
CA GLY A 41 -21.92 -0.04 0.00
C GLY A 41 -20.82 0.86 0.57
N ALA A 42 -20.23 0.52 1.71
CA ALA A 42 -19.07 1.21 2.27
C ALA A 42 -17.77 0.48 1.91
N THR A 43 -16.63 1.17 1.92
CA THR A 43 -15.32 0.53 1.65
C THR A 43 -15.11 -0.67 2.56
N HIS A 44 -14.80 -1.83 1.97
CA HIS A 44 -14.58 -3.06 2.72
C HIS A 44 -13.38 -2.91 3.67
N GLY A 45 -13.47 -3.48 4.87
CA GLY A 45 -12.42 -3.32 5.89
C GLY A 45 -11.05 -3.83 5.42
N SER A 46 -11.01 -4.94 4.67
CA SER A 46 -9.77 -5.44 4.07
C SER A 46 -9.18 -4.48 3.02
N VAL A 47 -10.03 -3.73 2.31
CA VAL A 47 -9.59 -2.72 1.34
C VAL A 47 -9.01 -1.50 2.07
N ILE A 48 -9.54 -1.12 3.23
CA ILE A 48 -8.95 -0.07 4.08
C ILE A 48 -7.59 -0.53 4.65
N TYR A 49 -7.50 -1.78 5.08
CA TYR A 49 -6.29 -2.34 5.68
C TYR A 49 -5.14 -2.47 4.69
N ALA A 50 -5.44 -2.86 3.45
CA ALA A 50 -4.48 -3.05 2.37
C ALA A 50 -3.47 -1.89 2.20
N PRO A 51 -3.85 -0.62 1.97
CA PRO A 51 -2.91 0.48 1.85
C PRO A 51 -2.20 0.82 3.17
N ALA A 52 -2.82 0.55 4.32
CA ALA A 52 -2.17 0.75 5.62
C ALA A 52 -1.01 -0.24 5.85
N ASP A 53 -1.19 -1.51 5.47
CA ASP A 53 -0.14 -2.52 5.52
C ASP A 53 1.04 -2.17 4.60
N VAL A 54 0.74 -1.77 3.35
CA VAL A 54 1.78 -1.33 2.41
C VAL A 54 2.51 -0.10 2.93
N ALA A 55 1.80 0.90 3.48
CA ALA A 55 2.41 2.10 4.07
C ALA A 55 3.28 1.78 5.29
N PHE A 56 2.87 0.81 6.11
CA PHE A 56 3.63 0.34 7.26
C PHE A 56 4.90 -0.39 6.82
N ALA A 57 4.79 -1.35 5.91
CA ALA A 57 5.93 -2.08 5.35
C ALA A 57 6.92 -1.13 4.67
N ALA A 58 6.41 -0.17 3.91
CA ALA A 58 7.17 0.93 3.33
C ALA A 58 7.94 1.71 4.42
N THR A 59 7.25 2.18 5.46
CA THR A 59 7.88 2.96 6.53
C THR A 59 8.96 2.17 7.28
N CYS A 60 8.65 0.94 7.71
CA CYS A 60 9.55 0.10 8.50
C CYS A 60 10.76 -0.41 7.71
N ASN A 61 10.62 -0.62 6.41
CA ASN A 61 11.69 -1.13 5.54
C ASN A 61 12.43 -0.03 4.78
N SER A 62 12.14 1.24 5.07
CA SER A 62 12.72 2.41 4.37
C SER A 62 14.25 2.50 4.36
N GLY A 63 14.96 1.68 5.15
CA GLY A 63 16.42 1.55 5.15
C GLY A 63 16.96 0.14 4.90
N ARG A 64 16.12 -0.84 4.53
CA ARG A 64 16.56 -2.22 4.28
C ARG A 64 16.53 -2.51 2.78
N SER A 65 17.67 -2.91 2.21
CA SER A 65 17.73 -3.52 0.89
C SER A 65 17.04 -4.88 0.95
N LEU A 66 16.01 -5.11 0.13
CA LEU A 66 15.32 -6.40 -0.01
C LEU A 66 16.14 -7.43 -0.81
N SER A 67 17.46 -7.27 -0.90
CA SER A 67 18.38 -8.14 -1.65
C SER A 67 18.65 -9.51 -0.99
N ARG A 68 17.81 -9.99 -0.07
CA ARG A 68 18.11 -11.18 0.75
C ARG A 68 17.16 -12.36 0.60
N TRP A 69 16.21 -12.30 -0.34
CA TRP A 69 15.31 -13.42 -0.62
C TRP A 69 15.09 -13.64 -2.14
N GLN A 70 16.18 -13.61 -2.90
CA GLN A 70 16.25 -14.23 -4.23
C GLN A 70 17.16 -15.45 -4.15
#